data_AF-A0A851DD35-F1
#
_entry.id   AF-A0A851DD35-F1
#
_cell.length_a   1.000
_cell.length_b   1.000
_cell.length_c   1.000
_cell.angle_alpha   90.00
_cell.angle_beta   90.00
_cell.angle_gamma   90.00
#
_symmetry.space_group_name_H-M   'P 1'
#
loop_
_entity.id
_entity.type
_entity.pdbx_description
1 polymer ?
#
loop_
_entity_poly.entity_id
_entity_poly.type
_entity_poly.pdbx_seq_one_letter_code
_entity_poly.pdbx_strand_id
1 'polypeptide(L)'
;MRLWERSLPAARWRGMLLLGSLLLAAALVLRGATRPCAAAHDLRCRRMLELIPARRINCSAVVRGDERAIQEAQLSNLEMENKRDTLTPGEYLNMTRDCSSFKQNRRFVEFPLSQEEEEFPIAYSMVIHNKIEMFERLLRSLYAPQNVYCVHIDRKSPAAFQEAVRAIAACFPNVFVASRLEKVVYASWSRLQADLNCMQDLLQSPVPWRYLLNTCGTDFPIKTNAEIVRALKVLQGQNSMESEKPSAIKQERWRYHHQVGESIFRTVTEKQPPPHNYPMFTGNAYILVTRAFVQHIFEDPTAQQFLEWAKDTYSPDEHVWATLNRMPGVPGAVPHNDKYQLSDMLALPRLVKWQYLEGDPSKGAPYPPCTGRHQRAVCIYGVGDLPWMLRQHHLLANKFDPQVDDAAIQCLEQHLRHSALYGHGL
;
A
#
# COMPACT_ATOMS: atom_id res chain seq x y z
N MET A 1 89.87 -3.74 -4.89
CA MET A 1 88.67 -3.21 -5.58
C MET A 1 87.98 -4.40 -6.23
N ARG A 2 86.81 -4.79 -5.68
CA ARG A 2 85.47 -4.73 -6.31
C ARG A 2 85.34 -5.69 -7.52
N LEU A 3 84.33 -6.54 -7.68
CA LEU A 3 83.06 -6.82 -6.98
C LEU A 3 82.61 -8.21 -7.47
N TRP A 4 81.99 -8.99 -6.59
CA TRP A 4 81.32 -10.25 -6.94
C TRP A 4 79.97 -9.96 -7.63
N GLU A 5 79.76 -10.46 -8.84
CA GLU A 5 78.43 -10.55 -9.45
C GLU A 5 77.74 -11.85 -9.00
N ARG A 6 76.75 -11.72 -8.13
CA ARG A 6 75.81 -12.79 -7.79
C ARG A 6 74.60 -12.70 -8.73
N SER A 7 74.44 -13.73 -9.55
CA SER A 7 73.22 -14.02 -10.32
C SER A 7 72.03 -14.27 -9.38
N LEU A 8 70.97 -13.48 -9.54
CA LEU A 8 69.68 -13.64 -8.86
C LEU A 8 68.85 -14.76 -9.52
N PRO A 9 68.16 -15.62 -8.75
CA PRO A 9 67.41 -16.74 -9.31
C PRO A 9 66.06 -16.30 -9.91
N ALA A 10 65.78 -16.79 -11.12
CA ALA A 10 64.56 -16.57 -11.91
C ALA A 10 63.24 -17.06 -11.26
N ALA A 11 63.30 -17.64 -10.05
CA ALA A 11 62.14 -18.12 -9.32
C ALA A 11 61.28 -17.00 -8.70
N ARG A 12 61.83 -15.80 -8.49
CA ARG A 12 61.09 -14.68 -7.86
C ARG A 12 60.09 -13.98 -8.79
N TRP A 13 60.26 -14.07 -10.10
CA TRP A 13 59.39 -13.38 -11.07
C TRP A 13 58.09 -14.13 -11.36
N ARG A 14 58.10 -15.48 -11.29
CA ARG A 14 56.88 -16.29 -11.49
C ARG A 14 55.89 -16.15 -10.32
N GLY A 15 56.38 -15.99 -9.10
CA GLY A 15 55.53 -15.75 -7.92
C GLY A 15 54.82 -14.40 -7.94
N MET A 16 55.49 -13.33 -8.38
CA MET A 16 54.89 -11.99 -8.50
C MET A 16 53.81 -11.89 -9.58
N LEU A 17 54.00 -12.55 -10.73
CA LEU A 17 52.99 -12.61 -11.80
C LEU A 17 51.73 -13.39 -11.37
N LEU A 18 51.91 -14.51 -10.66
CA LEU A 18 50.80 -15.30 -10.12
C LEU A 18 50.02 -14.54 -9.04
N LEU A 19 50.71 -13.89 -8.09
CA LEU A 19 50.08 -13.02 -7.08
C LEU A 19 49.36 -11.82 -7.71
N GLY A 20 49.95 -11.20 -8.74
CA GLY A 20 49.33 -10.10 -9.49
C GLY A 20 48.04 -10.52 -10.21
N SER A 21 48.04 -11.72 -10.82
CA SER A 21 46.85 -12.27 -11.48
C SER A 21 45.75 -12.69 -10.50
N LEU A 22 46.11 -13.23 -9.32
CA LEU A 22 45.18 -13.57 -8.25
C LEU A 22 44.57 -12.31 -7.60
N LEU A 23 45.36 -11.25 -7.43
CA LEU A 23 44.87 -9.95 -6.92
C LEU A 23 44.00 -9.23 -7.96
N LEU A 24 44.30 -9.31 -9.26
CA LEU A 24 43.42 -8.79 -10.31
C LEU A 24 42.12 -9.59 -10.40
N ALA A 25 42.19 -10.93 -10.31
CA ALA A 25 41.00 -11.78 -10.29
C ALA A 25 40.15 -11.53 -9.04
N ALA A 26 40.76 -11.39 -7.86
CA ALA A 26 40.08 -11.00 -6.64
C ALA A 26 39.45 -9.60 -6.74
N ALA A 27 40.16 -8.62 -7.33
CA ALA A 27 39.63 -7.27 -7.57
C ALA A 27 38.50 -7.25 -8.61
N LEU A 28 38.54 -8.12 -9.63
CA LEU A 28 37.46 -8.31 -10.62
C LEU A 28 36.25 -9.02 -10.00
N VAL A 29 36.46 -10.01 -9.13
CA VAL A 29 35.40 -10.68 -8.37
C VAL A 29 34.77 -9.72 -7.35
N LEU A 30 35.57 -8.90 -6.67
CA LEU A 30 35.10 -7.85 -5.76
C LEU A 30 34.36 -6.73 -6.50
N ARG A 31 34.83 -6.30 -7.69
CA ARG A 31 34.10 -5.36 -8.56
C ARG A 31 32.81 -5.95 -9.15
N GLY A 32 32.76 -7.26 -9.37
CA GLY A 32 31.54 -7.98 -9.76
C GLY A 32 30.58 -8.19 -8.59
N ALA A 33 31.05 -8.15 -7.34
CA ALA A 33 30.23 -8.26 -6.13
C ALA A 33 29.63 -6.93 -5.67
N THR A 34 30.14 -5.79 -6.15
CA THR A 34 29.71 -4.44 -5.75
C THR A 34 29.01 -3.65 -6.85
N ARG A 35 28.70 -4.27 -8.00
CA ARG A 35 27.85 -3.61 -9.00
C ARG A 35 26.46 -3.37 -8.41
N PRO A 36 25.98 -2.12 -8.34
CA PRO A 36 24.60 -1.83 -7.96
C PRO A 36 23.66 -2.59 -8.89
N CYS A 37 22.61 -3.17 -8.32
CA CYS A 37 21.51 -3.77 -9.06
C CYS A 37 20.92 -2.74 -10.03
N ALA A 38 21.26 -2.84 -11.32
CA ALA A 38 20.86 -1.86 -12.33
C ALA A 38 19.83 -2.39 -13.34
N ALA A 39 19.51 -3.69 -13.31
CA ALA A 39 18.59 -4.27 -14.29
C ALA A 39 17.84 -5.52 -13.76
N ALA A 40 16.55 -5.59 -14.09
CA ALA A 40 15.64 -6.68 -13.73
C ALA A 40 16.00 -8.06 -14.33
N HIS A 41 16.89 -8.12 -15.32
CA HIS A 41 17.26 -9.35 -16.02
C HIS A 41 18.35 -10.17 -15.31
N ASP A 42 19.04 -9.62 -14.31
CA ASP A 42 20.08 -10.35 -13.57
C ASP A 42 19.46 -11.23 -12.47
N LEU A 43 19.56 -12.56 -12.62
CA LEU A 43 19.15 -13.56 -11.62
C LEU A 43 19.79 -13.34 -10.25
N ARG A 44 21.03 -12.84 -10.19
CA ARG A 44 21.70 -12.52 -8.93
C ARG A 44 21.04 -11.34 -8.24
N CYS A 45 20.62 -10.34 -9.03
CA CYS A 45 19.89 -9.19 -8.53
C CYS A 45 18.51 -9.59 -7.98
N ARG A 46 17.78 -10.47 -8.68
CA ARG A 46 16.49 -10.99 -8.20
C ARG A 46 16.60 -11.69 -6.85
N ARG A 47 17.60 -12.56 -6.66
CA ARG A 47 17.84 -13.22 -5.37
C ARG A 47 18.16 -12.25 -4.23
N MET A 48 18.89 -11.17 -4.52
CA MET A 48 19.16 -10.12 -3.52
C MET A 48 17.89 -9.37 -3.10
N LEU A 49 16.87 -9.33 -3.95
CA LEU A 49 15.58 -8.71 -3.66
C LEU A 49 14.58 -9.67 -2.98
N GLU A 50 14.83 -10.98 -2.88
CA GLU A 50 13.93 -11.90 -2.17
C GLU A 50 13.85 -11.55 -0.69
N LEU A 51 12.66 -11.50 -0.10
CA LEU A 51 12.52 -11.18 1.31
C LEU A 51 12.99 -12.38 2.16
N ILE A 52 13.90 -12.13 3.10
CA ILE A 52 14.29 -13.16 4.07
C ILE A 52 13.10 -13.35 5.02
N PRO A 53 12.57 -14.57 5.17
CA PRO A 53 11.54 -14.86 6.15
C PRO A 53 12.03 -14.53 7.56
N ALA A 54 11.26 -13.75 8.31
CA ALA A 54 11.53 -13.59 9.75
C ALA A 54 11.29 -14.92 10.49
N ARG A 55 10.36 -15.74 9.99
CA ARG A 55 9.98 -17.03 10.55
C ARG A 55 10.04 -18.15 9.50
N ARG A 56 10.33 -19.37 9.95
CA ARG A 56 10.29 -20.58 9.11
C ARG A 56 8.84 -21.03 8.87
N ILE A 57 8.09 -20.23 8.12
CA ILE A 57 6.74 -20.55 7.67
C ILE A 57 6.82 -20.99 6.21
N ASN A 58 6.18 -22.11 5.86
CA ASN A 58 6.11 -22.57 4.48
C ASN A 58 5.05 -21.79 3.70
N CYS A 59 5.39 -20.55 3.34
CA CYS A 59 4.45 -19.64 2.69
C CYS A 59 3.96 -20.13 1.33
N SER A 60 4.78 -20.89 0.57
CA SER A 60 4.36 -21.53 -0.69
C SER A 60 3.22 -22.54 -0.47
N ALA A 61 3.30 -23.38 0.58
CA ALA A 61 2.22 -24.29 0.92
C ALA A 61 0.98 -23.54 1.45
N VAL A 62 1.18 -22.52 2.29
CA VAL A 62 0.10 -21.66 2.79
C VAL A 62 -0.70 -21.04 1.66
N VAL A 63 -0.05 -20.36 0.69
CA VAL A 63 -0.79 -19.66 -0.39
C VAL A 63 -1.52 -20.62 -1.34
N ARG A 64 -1.05 -21.88 -1.43
CA ARG A 64 -1.74 -22.95 -2.18
C ARG A 64 -2.92 -23.57 -1.41
N GLY A 65 -3.13 -23.19 -0.15
CA GLY A 65 -4.21 -23.71 0.68
C GLY A 65 -3.92 -25.07 1.30
N ASP A 66 -2.65 -25.42 1.52
CA ASP A 66 -2.29 -26.62 2.28
C ASP A 66 -2.71 -26.44 3.75
N GLU A 67 -3.70 -27.24 4.17
CA GLU A 67 -4.30 -27.12 5.50
C GLU A 67 -3.28 -27.31 6.63
N ARG A 68 -2.32 -28.21 6.45
CA ARG A 68 -1.29 -28.50 7.44
C ARG A 68 -0.34 -27.30 7.60
N ALA A 69 0.13 -26.72 6.50
CA ALA A 69 0.98 -25.54 6.53
C ALA A 69 0.27 -24.32 7.15
N ILE A 70 -1.04 -24.18 6.90
CA ILE A 70 -1.87 -23.14 7.53
C ILE A 70 -1.94 -23.36 9.04
N GLN A 71 -2.25 -24.59 9.49
CA GLN A 71 -2.30 -24.92 10.92
C GLN A 71 -0.94 -24.71 11.61
N GLU A 72 0.16 -25.14 10.98
CA GLU A 72 1.52 -24.91 11.48
C GLU A 72 1.85 -23.42 11.58
N ALA A 73 1.42 -22.60 10.62
CA ALA A 73 1.60 -21.15 10.65
C ALA A 73 0.76 -20.49 11.76
N GLN A 74 -0.49 -20.92 11.96
CA GLN A 74 -1.36 -20.45 13.04
C GLN A 74 -0.77 -20.78 14.42
N LEU A 75 -0.26 -22.00 14.62
CA LEU A 75 0.43 -22.41 15.84
C LEU A 75 1.68 -21.56 16.08
N SER A 76 2.49 -21.32 15.04
CA SER A 76 3.68 -20.45 15.15
C SER A 76 3.34 -19.01 15.56
N ASN A 77 2.19 -18.48 15.13
CA ASN A 77 1.74 -17.16 15.58
C ASN A 77 1.42 -17.13 17.07
N LEU A 78 0.72 -18.14 17.59
CA LEU A 78 0.36 -18.24 19.02
C LEU A 78 1.60 -18.35 19.90
N GLU A 79 2.61 -19.12 19.50
CA GLU A 79 3.87 -19.26 20.25
C GLU A 79 4.66 -17.93 20.34
N MET A 80 4.48 -17.05 19.35
CA MET A 80 5.23 -15.80 19.22
C MET A 80 4.47 -14.57 19.70
N GLU A 81 3.18 -14.71 20.08
CA GLU A 81 2.32 -13.60 20.50
C GLU A 81 2.95 -12.76 21.63
N ASN A 82 3.67 -13.42 22.54
CA ASN A 82 4.34 -12.78 23.70
C ASN A 82 5.85 -12.53 23.52
N LYS A 83 6.44 -12.85 22.37
CA LYS A 83 7.89 -12.79 22.12
C LYS A 83 8.28 -11.85 20.97
N ARG A 84 7.33 -11.09 20.45
CA ARG A 84 7.55 -10.31 19.24
C ARG A 84 8.19 -8.96 19.55
N ASP A 85 9.44 -8.79 19.10
CA ASP A 85 10.07 -7.48 18.96
C ASP A 85 9.58 -6.81 17.68
N THR A 86 8.66 -5.85 17.81
CA THR A 86 8.26 -4.97 16.70
C THR A 86 9.24 -3.82 16.57
N LEU A 87 9.58 -3.46 15.32
CA LEU A 87 10.49 -2.35 15.07
C LEU A 87 9.88 -1.02 15.52
N THR A 88 10.62 -0.31 16.36
CA THR A 88 10.24 0.96 16.96
C THR A 88 10.58 2.14 16.03
N PRO A 89 9.93 3.31 16.22
CA PRO A 89 10.29 4.51 15.47
C PRO A 89 11.77 4.90 15.63
N GLY A 90 12.37 4.70 16.81
CA GLY A 90 13.78 4.99 17.06
C GLY A 90 14.73 4.12 16.25
N GLU A 91 14.41 2.84 16.05
CA GLU A 91 15.19 1.95 15.18
C GLU A 91 15.10 2.38 13.73
N TYR A 92 13.92 2.78 13.24
CA TYR A 92 13.79 3.34 11.90
C TYR A 92 14.62 4.61 11.72
N LEU A 93 14.58 5.54 12.68
CA LEU A 93 15.41 6.74 12.66
C LEU A 93 16.91 6.43 12.58
N ASN A 94 17.37 5.35 13.23
CA ASN A 94 18.76 4.92 13.14
C ASN A 94 19.07 4.29 11.77
N MET A 95 18.20 3.41 11.27
CA MET A 95 18.39 2.74 9.99
C MET A 95 18.41 3.72 8.82
N THR A 96 17.56 4.75 8.84
CA THR A 96 17.44 5.74 7.74
C THR A 96 18.53 6.80 7.74
N ARG A 97 19.50 6.77 8.67
CA ARG A 97 20.69 7.64 8.60
C ARG A 97 21.54 7.35 7.37
N ASP A 98 21.55 6.10 6.92
CA ASP A 98 22.13 5.68 5.66
C ASP A 98 21.02 5.11 4.78
N CYS A 99 20.47 5.96 3.91
CA CYS A 99 19.37 5.55 3.03
C CYS A 99 19.77 4.45 2.04
N SER A 100 21.03 4.35 1.63
CA SER A 100 21.49 3.29 0.73
C SER A 100 21.45 1.94 1.46
N SER A 101 22.00 1.91 2.67
CA SER A 101 21.96 0.74 3.55
C SER A 101 20.52 0.38 3.94
N PHE A 102 19.68 1.35 4.29
CA PHE A 102 18.27 1.14 4.59
C PHE A 102 17.54 0.44 3.42
N LYS A 103 17.61 1.01 2.21
CA LYS A 103 16.92 0.46 1.04
C LYS A 103 17.43 -0.93 0.67
N GLN A 104 18.74 -1.16 0.76
CA GLN A 104 19.36 -2.47 0.51
C GLN A 104 18.93 -3.51 1.55
N ASN A 105 19.05 -3.19 2.85
CA ASN A 105 18.75 -4.11 3.94
C ASN A 105 17.26 -4.43 4.04
N ARG A 106 16.41 -3.42 3.79
CA ARG A 106 14.95 -3.60 3.73
C ARG A 106 14.47 -4.16 2.41
N ARG A 107 15.35 -4.29 1.40
CA ARG A 107 15.10 -4.88 0.07
C ARG A 107 14.01 -4.14 -0.70
N PHE A 108 14.14 -2.82 -0.81
CA PHE A 108 13.32 -2.04 -1.73
C PHE A 108 13.72 -2.32 -3.19
N VAL A 109 12.75 -2.29 -4.09
CA VAL A 109 12.98 -2.43 -5.53
C VAL A 109 13.19 -1.03 -6.10
N GLU A 110 14.42 -0.70 -6.48
CA GLU A 110 14.83 0.67 -6.88
C GLU A 110 14.89 0.89 -8.40
N PHE A 111 14.41 -0.07 -9.20
CA PHE A 111 14.34 0.02 -10.66
C PHE A 111 13.00 -0.56 -11.16
N PRO A 112 12.45 -0.08 -12.29
CA PRO A 112 11.25 -0.67 -12.87
C PRO A 112 11.47 -2.14 -13.24
N LEU A 113 10.51 -3.02 -12.93
CA LEU A 113 10.61 -4.46 -13.23
C LEU A 113 10.22 -4.79 -14.68
N SER A 114 9.48 -3.90 -15.35
CA SER A 114 9.12 -4.00 -16.76
C SER A 114 8.85 -2.63 -17.38
N GLN A 115 8.98 -2.53 -18.70
CA GLN A 115 8.61 -1.33 -19.46
C GLN A 115 7.11 -1.00 -19.33
N GLU A 116 6.26 -2.03 -19.27
CA GLU A 116 4.81 -1.87 -19.05
C GLU A 116 4.51 -1.11 -17.75
N GLU A 117 5.25 -1.42 -16.68
CA GLU A 117 5.09 -0.76 -15.40
C GLU A 117 5.71 0.64 -15.39
N GLU A 118 6.83 0.84 -16.07
CA GLU A 118 7.50 2.14 -16.18
C GLU A 118 6.62 3.18 -16.90
N GLU A 119 5.92 2.77 -17.96
CA GLU A 119 5.05 3.63 -18.78
C GLU A 119 3.65 3.88 -18.18
N PHE A 120 3.34 3.26 -17.04
CA PHE A 120 2.07 3.41 -16.34
C PHE A 120 2.25 3.78 -14.86
N PRO A 121 2.73 5.00 -14.55
CA PRO A 121 2.92 5.42 -13.16
C PRO A 121 1.60 5.53 -12.38
N ILE A 122 1.65 5.12 -11.12
CA ILE A 122 0.53 5.13 -10.16
C ILE A 122 0.85 6.10 -9.03
N ALA A 123 -0.17 6.84 -8.57
CA ALA A 123 -0.10 7.66 -7.37
C ALA A 123 -0.75 6.96 -6.18
N TYR A 124 -0.15 7.11 -4.99
CA TYR A 124 -0.70 6.61 -3.74
C TYR A 124 -0.90 7.74 -2.73
N SER A 125 -2.09 7.80 -2.12
CA SER A 125 -2.38 8.63 -0.94
C SER A 125 -2.41 7.74 0.30
N MET A 126 -1.40 7.83 1.16
CA MET A 126 -1.23 6.95 2.31
C MET A 126 -1.55 7.68 3.62
N VAL A 127 -2.72 7.43 4.20
CA VAL A 127 -3.15 8.05 5.46
C VAL A 127 -2.80 7.14 6.65
N ILE A 128 -1.85 7.58 7.50
CA ILE A 128 -1.31 6.77 8.60
C ILE A 128 -1.28 7.54 9.92
N HIS A 129 -1.33 6.81 11.04
CA HIS A 129 -1.29 7.41 12.38
C HIS A 129 -0.50 6.62 13.43
N ASN A 130 -0.09 5.38 13.16
CA ASN A 130 0.69 4.54 14.07
C ASN A 130 1.39 3.38 13.32
N LYS A 131 2.03 2.47 14.08
CA LYS A 131 2.64 1.21 13.62
C LYS A 131 3.64 1.40 12.47
N ILE A 132 4.80 1.96 12.82
CA ILE A 132 5.86 2.31 11.85
C ILE A 132 6.32 1.12 11.00
N GLU A 133 6.41 -0.07 11.59
CA GLU A 133 6.76 -1.30 10.87
C GLU A 133 5.72 -1.65 9.80
N MET A 134 4.43 -1.49 10.10
CA MET A 134 3.37 -1.75 9.13
C MET A 134 3.39 -0.73 7.98
N PHE A 135 3.67 0.53 8.28
CA PHE A 135 3.87 1.56 7.25
C PHE A 135 5.02 1.19 6.31
N GLU A 136 6.19 0.82 6.84
CA GLU A 136 7.33 0.45 5.99
C GLU A 136 7.04 -0.80 5.15
N ARG A 137 6.40 -1.82 5.72
CA ARG A 137 6.05 -3.05 4.99
C ARG A 137 5.06 -2.78 3.86
N LEU A 138 4.06 -1.94 4.12
CA LEU A 138 3.11 -1.49 3.11
C LEU A 138 3.83 -0.71 2.00
N LEU A 139 4.64 0.29 2.37
CA LEU A 139 5.40 1.10 1.42
C LEU A 139 6.30 0.19 0.56
N ARG A 140 7.09 -0.70 1.18
CA ARG A 140 7.96 -1.65 0.48
C ARG A 140 7.23 -2.56 -0.50
N SER A 141 6.01 -2.96 -0.16
CA SER A 141 5.22 -3.87 -1.00
C SER A 141 4.54 -3.17 -2.17
N LEU A 142 4.32 -1.85 -2.07
CA LEU A 142 3.77 -1.01 -3.13
C LEU A 142 4.84 -0.23 -3.91
N TYR A 143 6.05 -0.08 -3.37
CA TYR A 143 7.09 0.81 -3.90
C TYR A 143 7.57 0.35 -5.28
N ALA A 144 7.50 1.27 -6.24
CA ALA A 144 8.18 1.22 -7.52
C ALA A 144 8.74 2.62 -7.82
N PRO A 145 9.94 2.75 -8.42
CA PRO A 145 10.60 4.04 -8.59
C PRO A 145 9.88 4.99 -9.56
N GLN A 146 9.09 4.46 -10.49
CA GLN A 146 8.31 5.24 -11.43
C GLN A 146 7.01 5.80 -10.84
N ASN A 147 6.50 5.21 -9.74
CA ASN A 147 5.27 5.64 -9.07
C ASN A 147 5.51 6.87 -8.18
N VAL A 148 4.47 7.41 -7.54
CA VAL A 148 4.57 8.52 -6.58
C VAL A 148 3.70 8.28 -5.34
N TYR A 149 4.22 8.64 -4.16
CA TYR A 149 3.62 8.32 -2.88
C TYR A 149 3.53 9.58 -2.01
N CYS A 150 2.32 10.01 -1.69
CA CYS A 150 2.07 11.01 -0.67
C CYS A 150 1.70 10.32 0.64
N VAL A 151 2.34 10.72 1.74
CA VAL A 151 2.08 10.19 3.08
C VAL A 151 1.47 11.27 3.95
N HIS A 152 0.21 11.09 4.32
CA HIS A 152 -0.44 11.95 5.31
C HIS A 152 -0.31 11.34 6.70
N ILE A 153 0.42 12.02 7.57
CA ILE A 153 0.61 11.64 8.98
C ILE A 153 -0.42 12.39 9.84
N ASP A 154 -1.22 11.67 10.63
CA ASP A 154 -2.12 12.33 11.59
C ASP A 154 -1.32 13.20 12.56
N ARG A 155 -1.72 14.47 12.72
CA ARG A 155 -1.07 15.42 13.63
C ARG A 155 -1.13 14.99 15.10
N LYS A 156 -2.03 14.07 15.45
CA LYS A 156 -2.13 13.49 16.80
C LYS A 156 -1.12 12.37 17.05
N SER A 157 -0.44 11.86 16.02
CA SER A 157 0.54 10.79 16.19
C SER A 157 1.73 11.23 17.06
N PRO A 158 2.35 10.32 17.82
CA PRO A 158 3.53 10.63 18.63
C PRO A 158 4.67 11.24 17.79
N ALA A 159 5.41 12.20 18.35
CA ALA A 159 6.48 12.90 17.63
C ALA A 159 7.51 11.95 16.99
N ALA A 160 7.98 10.95 17.76
CA ALA A 160 8.92 9.94 17.27
C ALA A 160 8.39 9.16 16.06
N PHE A 161 7.08 8.88 16.02
CA PHE A 161 6.45 8.24 14.84
C PHE A 161 6.48 9.18 13.64
N GLN A 162 6.11 10.45 13.81
CA GLN A 162 6.13 11.42 12.71
C GLN A 162 7.55 11.62 12.16
N GLU A 163 8.55 11.69 13.02
CA GLU A 163 9.97 11.80 12.64
C GLU A 163 10.43 10.57 11.86
N ALA A 164 10.11 9.36 12.34
CA ALA A 164 10.48 8.12 11.65
C ALA A 164 9.85 8.03 10.25
N VAL A 165 8.57 8.42 10.10
CA VAL A 165 7.93 8.46 8.78
C VAL A 165 8.63 9.44 7.85
N ARG A 166 8.95 10.65 8.33
CA ARG A 166 9.69 11.64 7.53
C ARG A 166 11.06 11.12 7.11
N ALA A 167 11.76 10.44 8.01
CA ALA A 167 13.08 9.87 7.73
C ALA A 167 13.03 8.73 6.70
N ILE A 168 12.00 7.87 6.75
CA ILE A 168 11.74 6.86 5.71
C ILE A 168 11.43 7.53 4.37
N ALA A 169 10.51 8.49 4.35
CA ALA A 169 10.12 9.20 3.12
C ALA A 169 11.33 9.87 2.44
N ALA A 170 12.19 10.53 3.23
CA ALA A 170 13.39 11.21 2.75
C ALA A 170 14.42 10.28 2.05
N CYS A 171 14.32 8.96 2.24
CA CYS A 171 15.19 8.00 1.54
C CYS A 171 14.79 7.73 0.08
N PHE A 172 13.63 8.23 -0.37
CA PHE A 172 13.12 8.00 -1.71
C PHE A 172 12.77 9.34 -2.39
N PRO A 173 13.14 9.54 -3.67
CA PRO A 173 12.86 10.80 -4.36
C PRO A 173 11.37 10.99 -4.71
N ASN A 174 10.61 9.90 -4.73
CA ASN A 174 9.20 9.83 -5.14
C ASN A 174 8.24 9.54 -3.98
N VAL A 175 8.72 9.61 -2.73
CA VAL A 175 7.90 9.50 -1.52
C VAL A 175 8.02 10.81 -0.74
N PHE A 176 6.90 11.43 -0.40
CA PHE A 176 6.91 12.68 0.35
C PHE A 176 5.78 12.71 1.38
N VAL A 177 5.96 13.51 2.42
CA VAL A 177 4.91 13.78 3.42
C VAL A 177 4.05 14.93 2.92
N ALA A 178 2.73 14.81 3.08
CA ALA A 178 1.77 15.82 2.67
C ALA A 178 2.14 17.20 3.26
N SER A 179 2.00 18.24 2.44
CA SER A 179 2.27 19.64 2.79
C SER A 179 1.34 20.15 3.90
N ARG A 180 0.13 19.58 3.98
CA ARG A 180 -0.88 19.86 5.01
C ARG A 180 -1.28 18.59 5.73
N LEU A 181 -1.16 18.62 7.06
CA LEU A 181 -1.51 17.51 7.93
C LEU A 181 -2.75 17.86 8.78
N GLU A 182 -3.68 16.93 8.87
CA GLU A 182 -4.92 17.04 9.63
C GLU A 182 -4.83 16.33 10.99
N LYS A 183 -5.62 16.83 11.95
CA LYS A 183 -5.95 16.09 13.18
C LYS A 183 -7.18 15.23 12.87
N VAL A 184 -6.98 13.96 12.53
CA VAL A 184 -8.09 13.14 12.00
C VAL A 184 -9.01 12.67 13.12
N VAL A 185 -10.26 13.12 13.11
CA VAL A 185 -11.33 12.65 14.01
C VAL A 185 -12.16 11.61 13.28
N TYR A 186 -12.43 10.49 13.94
CA TYR A 186 -13.21 9.39 13.36
C TYR A 186 -14.59 9.89 12.89
N ALA A 187 -15.01 9.41 11.71
CA ALA A 187 -16.28 9.77 11.06
C ALA A 187 -16.45 11.28 10.74
N SER A 188 -15.39 12.09 10.81
CA SER A 188 -15.46 13.51 10.44
C SER A 188 -14.79 13.80 9.09
N TRP A 189 -15.07 14.99 8.55
CA TRP A 189 -14.46 15.52 7.33
C TRP A 189 -12.93 15.42 7.30
N SER A 190 -12.28 15.54 8.45
CA SER A 190 -10.80 15.49 8.54
C SER A 190 -10.20 14.21 7.95
N ARG A 191 -10.91 13.07 7.95
CA ARG A 191 -10.46 11.84 7.29
C ARG A 191 -10.41 12.01 5.77
N LEU A 192 -11.43 12.62 5.19
CA LEU A 192 -11.51 12.91 3.76
C LEU A 192 -10.50 14.02 3.38
N GLN A 193 -10.38 15.06 4.20
CA GLN A 193 -9.43 16.15 4.01
C GLN A 193 -7.98 15.66 3.95
N ALA A 194 -7.62 14.63 4.72
CA ALA A 194 -6.30 14.02 4.66
C ALA A 194 -5.96 13.48 3.26
N ASP A 195 -6.92 12.82 2.60
CA ASP A 195 -6.76 12.37 1.21
C ASP A 195 -6.74 13.54 0.24
N LEU A 196 -7.61 14.55 0.41
CA LEU A 196 -7.59 15.77 -0.44
C LEU A 196 -6.26 16.50 -0.38
N ASN A 197 -5.65 16.61 0.81
CA ASN A 197 -4.34 17.25 0.96
C ASN A 197 -3.27 16.49 0.14
N CYS A 198 -3.27 15.15 0.21
CA CYS A 198 -2.36 14.35 -0.61
C CYS A 198 -2.66 14.46 -2.10
N MET A 199 -3.94 14.42 -2.50
CA MET A 199 -4.36 14.59 -3.89
C MET A 199 -3.86 15.91 -4.48
N GLN A 200 -3.97 17.01 -3.72
CA GLN A 200 -3.49 18.32 -4.13
C GLN A 200 -1.97 18.32 -4.38
N ASP A 201 -1.19 17.74 -3.46
CA ASP A 201 0.27 17.67 -3.61
C ASP A 201 0.68 16.72 -4.76
N LEU A 202 -0.03 15.60 -4.94
CA LEU A 202 0.21 14.64 -6.01
C LEU A 202 -0.01 15.27 -7.40
N LEU A 203 -0.98 16.18 -7.55
CA LEU A 203 -1.17 16.92 -8.79
C LEU A 203 0.04 17.80 -9.15
N GLN A 204 0.80 18.27 -8.16
CA GLN A 204 2.02 19.06 -8.34
C GLN A 204 3.27 18.20 -8.63
N SER A 205 3.17 16.88 -8.49
CA SER A 205 4.28 15.99 -8.79
C SER A 205 4.66 16.04 -10.28
N PRO A 206 5.96 16.02 -10.63
CA PRO A 206 6.39 15.90 -12.02
C PRO A 206 6.11 14.51 -12.61
N VAL A 207 5.77 13.51 -11.80
CA VAL A 207 5.45 12.16 -12.26
C VAL A 207 4.10 12.20 -12.99
N PRO A 208 4.02 11.77 -14.27
CA PRO A 208 2.77 11.79 -15.04
C PRO A 208 1.91 10.56 -14.70
N TRP A 209 1.51 10.44 -13.43
CA TRP A 209 0.71 9.34 -12.93
C TRP A 209 -0.69 9.32 -13.55
N ARG A 210 -1.25 8.12 -13.72
CA ARG A 210 -2.54 7.92 -14.43
C ARG A 210 -3.71 7.73 -13.50
N TYR A 211 -3.49 7.00 -12.41
CA TYR A 211 -4.48 6.65 -11.42
C TYR A 211 -3.95 6.89 -10.01
N LEU A 212 -4.86 7.18 -9.10
CA LEU A 212 -4.61 7.29 -7.67
C LEU A 212 -5.35 6.17 -6.93
N LEU A 213 -4.64 5.51 -6.02
CA LEU A 213 -5.21 4.65 -4.99
C LEU A 213 -4.93 5.27 -3.63
N ASN A 214 -5.95 5.42 -2.79
CA ASN A 214 -5.70 5.75 -1.39
C ASN A 214 -5.54 4.48 -0.53
N THR A 215 -4.81 4.61 0.57
CA THR A 215 -4.57 3.54 1.53
C THR A 215 -4.63 4.10 2.96
N CYS A 216 -4.85 3.20 3.91
CA CYS A 216 -4.63 3.43 5.32
C CYS A 216 -3.50 2.53 5.85
N GLY A 217 -3.04 2.80 7.09
CA GLY A 217 -1.92 2.08 7.70
C GLY A 217 -2.13 0.59 8.00
N THR A 218 -3.33 0.02 7.77
CA THR A 218 -3.63 -1.41 7.97
C THR A 218 -4.00 -2.12 6.67
N ASP A 219 -3.76 -1.47 5.53
CA ASP A 219 -3.93 -2.08 4.22
C ASP A 219 -2.71 -2.89 3.80
N PHE A 220 -2.92 -3.84 2.89
CA PHE A 220 -1.83 -4.53 2.20
C PHE A 220 -2.21 -4.90 0.76
N PRO A 221 -1.28 -4.83 -0.20
CA PRO A 221 -1.53 -5.32 -1.56
C PRO A 221 -1.81 -6.82 -1.58
N ILE A 222 -2.66 -7.23 -2.52
CA ILE A 222 -2.89 -8.65 -2.88
C ILE A 222 -2.65 -8.88 -4.38
N LYS A 223 -2.00 -7.91 -5.02
CA LYS A 223 -1.57 -7.88 -6.41
C LYS A 223 -0.20 -7.21 -6.49
N THR A 224 0.64 -7.68 -7.39
CA THR A 224 1.92 -7.05 -7.76
C THR A 224 1.67 -5.72 -8.49
N ASN A 225 2.69 -4.86 -8.57
CA ASN A 225 2.57 -3.60 -9.33
C ASN A 225 2.19 -3.85 -10.81
N ALA A 226 2.78 -4.86 -11.46
CA ALA A 226 2.39 -5.28 -12.82
C ALA A 226 0.91 -5.70 -12.94
N GLU A 227 0.40 -6.48 -11.98
CA GLU A 227 -1.02 -6.87 -11.96
C GLU A 227 -1.95 -5.69 -11.71
N ILE A 228 -1.56 -4.77 -10.81
CA ILE A 228 -2.28 -3.51 -10.60
C ILE A 228 -2.31 -2.73 -11.92
N VAL A 229 -1.17 -2.46 -12.55
CA VAL A 229 -1.08 -1.76 -13.85
C VAL A 229 -2.02 -2.38 -14.89
N ARG A 230 -2.04 -3.71 -15.03
CA ARG A 230 -2.92 -4.40 -15.97
C ARG A 230 -4.40 -4.23 -15.63
N ALA A 231 -4.78 -4.36 -14.36
CA ALA A 231 -6.15 -4.12 -13.92
C ALA A 231 -6.58 -2.66 -14.20
N LEU A 232 -5.68 -1.69 -14.01
CA LEU A 232 -5.95 -0.27 -14.29
C LEU A 232 -6.11 0.00 -15.78
N LYS A 233 -5.31 -0.65 -16.65
CA LYS A 233 -5.45 -0.53 -18.10
C LYS A 233 -6.83 -1.00 -18.59
N VAL A 234 -7.40 -2.04 -17.96
CA VAL A 234 -8.73 -2.56 -18.30
C VAL A 234 -9.84 -1.53 -18.01
N LEU A 235 -9.65 -0.61 -17.06
CA LEU A 235 -10.65 0.42 -16.76
C LEU A 235 -10.80 1.48 -17.86
N GLN A 236 -9.85 1.58 -18.80
CA GLN A 236 -9.92 2.50 -19.95
C GLN A 236 -10.30 3.96 -19.58
N GLY A 237 -9.77 4.48 -18.46
CA GLY A 237 -10.05 5.84 -18.00
C GLY A 237 -11.31 5.99 -17.12
N GLN A 238 -11.98 4.89 -16.77
CA GLN A 238 -13.03 4.89 -15.75
C GLN A 238 -12.44 4.78 -14.35
N ASN A 239 -13.17 5.28 -13.36
CA ASN A 239 -12.86 5.08 -11.94
C ASN A 239 -13.45 3.74 -11.44
N SER A 240 -13.00 3.25 -10.30
CA SER A 240 -13.60 2.10 -9.62
C SER A 240 -13.68 2.36 -8.11
N MET A 241 -14.88 2.28 -7.54
CA MET A 241 -15.13 2.40 -6.11
C MET A 241 -16.54 1.88 -5.81
N GLU A 242 -16.79 1.48 -4.55
CA GLU A 242 -18.14 1.17 -4.09
C GLU A 242 -19.04 2.40 -4.28
N SER A 243 -20.18 2.21 -4.93
CA SER A 243 -21.16 3.26 -5.18
C SER A 243 -22.53 2.63 -5.39
N GLU A 244 -23.31 2.61 -4.32
CA GLU A 244 -24.60 1.96 -4.23
C GLU A 244 -25.67 2.94 -3.75
N LYS A 245 -26.94 2.57 -3.98
CA LYS A 245 -28.06 3.34 -3.45
C LYS A 245 -28.01 3.35 -1.91
N PRO A 246 -28.21 4.51 -1.29
CA PRO A 246 -28.12 4.60 0.16
C PRO A 246 -29.33 3.95 0.84
N SER A 247 -29.08 3.09 1.83
CA SER A 247 -30.13 2.62 2.72
C SER A 247 -30.72 3.76 3.55
N ALA A 248 -31.94 3.61 4.06
CA ALA A 248 -32.57 4.61 4.91
C ALA A 248 -31.69 4.99 6.13
N ILE A 249 -30.98 4.01 6.70
CA ILE A 249 -30.05 4.24 7.81
C ILE A 249 -28.86 5.09 7.38
N LYS A 250 -28.27 4.82 6.20
CA LYS A 250 -27.14 5.63 5.71
C LYS A 250 -27.57 7.06 5.36
N GLN A 251 -28.80 7.28 4.89
CA GLN A 251 -29.33 8.62 4.57
C GLN A 251 -29.34 9.58 5.78
N GLU A 252 -29.51 9.06 6.99
CA GLU A 252 -29.48 9.86 8.22
C GLU A 252 -28.13 10.54 8.47
N ARG A 253 -27.05 10.08 7.83
CA ARG A 253 -25.70 10.62 8.00
C ARG A 253 -25.49 12.02 7.42
N TRP A 254 -26.29 12.43 6.45
CA TRP A 254 -26.23 13.76 5.83
C TRP A 254 -27.54 14.53 5.90
N ARG A 255 -28.53 14.01 6.64
CA ARG A 255 -29.79 14.70 6.88
C ARG A 255 -29.65 15.87 7.84
N TYR A 256 -28.74 15.76 8.81
CA TYR A 256 -28.52 16.77 9.85
C TYR A 256 -27.09 17.29 9.83
N HIS A 257 -26.89 18.51 10.31
CA HIS A 257 -25.57 19.06 10.56
C HIS A 257 -24.89 18.28 11.70
N HIS A 258 -23.58 18.09 11.61
CA HIS A 258 -22.77 17.46 12.63
C HIS A 258 -21.67 18.40 13.10
N GLN A 259 -21.40 18.41 14.41
CA GLN A 259 -20.33 19.19 15.02
C GLN A 259 -19.18 18.28 15.44
N VAL A 260 -17.96 18.76 15.24
CA VAL A 260 -16.73 18.01 15.53
C VAL A 260 -16.08 18.56 16.79
N GLY A 261 -16.06 17.75 17.85
CA GLY A 261 -15.23 17.94 19.04
C GLY A 261 -14.14 16.86 19.10
N GLU A 262 -13.92 16.27 20.28
CA GLU A 262 -13.11 15.04 20.40
C GLU A 262 -13.74 13.86 19.66
N SER A 263 -15.08 13.88 19.56
CA SER A 263 -15.89 13.00 18.71
C SER A 263 -16.92 13.83 17.96
N ILE A 264 -17.54 13.22 16.96
CA ILE A 264 -18.55 13.85 16.11
C ILE A 264 -19.96 13.60 16.67
N PHE A 265 -20.78 14.64 16.72
CA PHE A 265 -22.15 14.56 17.23
C PHE A 265 -23.14 15.16 16.23
N ARG A 266 -24.28 14.49 16.07
CA ARG A 266 -25.40 14.98 15.28
C ARG A 266 -26.11 16.12 16.02
N THR A 267 -26.35 17.23 15.31
CA THR A 267 -27.16 18.34 15.81
C THR A 267 -28.64 18.14 15.51
N VAL A 268 -29.50 19.05 15.98
CA VAL A 268 -30.93 19.07 15.65
C VAL A 268 -31.23 19.79 14.33
N THR A 269 -30.24 20.47 13.75
CA THR A 269 -30.43 21.30 12.55
C THR A 269 -30.42 20.42 11.31
N GLU A 270 -31.51 20.40 10.55
CA GLU A 270 -31.58 19.73 9.25
C GLU A 270 -30.73 20.47 8.21
N LYS A 271 -30.05 19.70 7.36
CA LYS A 271 -29.28 20.22 6.23
C LYS A 271 -30.21 20.48 5.05
N GLN A 272 -29.86 21.49 4.26
CA GLN A 272 -30.44 21.64 2.93
C GLN A 272 -30.04 20.45 2.03
N PRO A 273 -30.85 20.12 1.01
CA PRO A 273 -30.47 19.12 0.00
C PRO A 273 -29.08 19.40 -0.59
N PRO A 274 -28.38 18.36 -1.10
CA PRO A 274 -27.09 18.55 -1.77
C PRO A 274 -27.22 19.52 -2.96
N PRO A 275 -26.18 20.32 -3.26
CA PRO A 275 -26.21 21.27 -4.36
C PRO A 275 -26.71 20.64 -5.67
N HIS A 276 -27.53 21.37 -6.42
CA HIS A 276 -28.17 20.92 -7.66
C HIS A 276 -29.10 19.69 -7.53
N ASN A 277 -29.44 19.25 -6.31
CA ASN A 277 -30.30 18.11 -6.04
C ASN A 277 -29.82 16.80 -6.69
N TYR A 278 -28.50 16.61 -6.82
CA TYR A 278 -27.96 15.34 -7.28
C TYR A 278 -28.31 14.19 -6.32
N PRO A 279 -28.64 12.99 -6.82
CA PRO A 279 -28.84 11.83 -5.97
C PRO A 279 -27.55 11.49 -5.20
N MET A 280 -27.70 11.19 -3.91
CA MET A 280 -26.61 10.72 -3.07
C MET A 280 -26.40 9.22 -3.25
N PHE A 281 -25.14 8.80 -3.18
CA PHE A 281 -24.71 7.41 -3.21
C PHE A 281 -23.81 7.11 -2.01
N THR A 282 -23.75 5.85 -1.61
CA THR A 282 -22.88 5.40 -0.52
C THR A 282 -21.87 4.38 -1.01
N GLY A 283 -20.70 4.41 -0.40
CA GLY A 283 -19.67 3.41 -0.57
C GLY A 283 -18.80 3.34 0.67
N ASN A 284 -17.49 3.22 0.46
CA ASN A 284 -16.48 3.26 1.51
C ASN A 284 -15.39 4.29 1.21
N ALA A 285 -14.47 4.47 2.16
CA ALA A 285 -13.41 5.47 2.08
C ALA A 285 -12.33 5.18 1.02
N TYR A 286 -12.30 3.98 0.42
CA TYR A 286 -11.22 3.53 -0.45
C TYR A 286 -11.62 3.61 -1.93
N ILE A 287 -10.78 4.29 -2.71
CA ILE A 287 -11.09 4.65 -4.08
C ILE A 287 -9.93 4.34 -5.02
N LEU A 288 -10.28 4.10 -6.28
CA LEU A 288 -9.38 4.07 -7.41
C LEU A 288 -9.89 5.05 -8.46
N VAL A 289 -9.17 6.14 -8.67
CA VAL A 289 -9.64 7.26 -9.51
C VAL A 289 -8.57 7.73 -10.48
N THR A 290 -8.99 8.27 -11.62
CA THR A 290 -8.07 8.85 -12.61
C THR A 290 -7.46 10.16 -12.12
N ARG A 291 -6.31 10.54 -12.70
CA ARG A 291 -5.75 11.90 -12.50
C ARG A 291 -6.72 13.01 -12.89
N ALA A 292 -7.51 12.80 -13.94
CA ALA A 292 -8.52 13.76 -14.38
C ALA A 292 -9.65 13.95 -13.34
N PHE A 293 -10.08 12.87 -12.68
CA PHE A 293 -11.03 12.96 -11.56
C PHE A 293 -10.45 13.82 -10.44
N VAL A 294 -9.19 13.56 -10.06
CA VAL A 294 -8.50 14.29 -8.98
C VAL A 294 -8.32 15.75 -9.33
N GLN A 295 -8.03 16.09 -10.58
CA GLN A 295 -7.96 17.48 -11.02
C GLN A 295 -9.34 18.15 -10.98
N HIS A 296 -10.37 17.47 -11.49
CA HIS A 296 -11.74 17.99 -11.55
C HIS A 296 -12.29 18.39 -10.18
N ILE A 297 -12.05 17.60 -9.12
CA ILE A 297 -12.55 17.93 -7.78
C ILE A 297 -12.02 19.26 -7.22
N PHE A 298 -10.88 19.76 -7.70
CA PHE A 298 -10.29 21.04 -7.30
C PHE A 298 -10.57 22.19 -8.25
N GLU A 299 -11.04 21.92 -9.47
CA GLU A 299 -11.26 22.94 -10.51
C GLU A 299 -12.75 23.21 -10.75
N ASP A 300 -13.60 22.19 -10.62
CA ASP A 300 -15.02 22.29 -10.93
C ASP A 300 -15.82 22.94 -9.78
N PRO A 301 -16.53 24.06 -10.02
CA PRO A 301 -17.28 24.75 -8.98
C PRO A 301 -18.41 23.91 -8.36
N THR A 302 -19.02 23.00 -9.13
CA THR A 302 -20.09 22.14 -8.65
C THR A 302 -19.53 21.05 -7.72
N ALA A 303 -18.39 20.46 -8.06
CA ALA A 303 -17.67 19.54 -7.18
C ALA A 303 -17.25 20.24 -5.87
N GLN A 304 -16.69 21.44 -5.95
CA GLN A 304 -16.28 22.22 -4.78
C GLN A 304 -17.46 22.59 -3.86
N GLN A 305 -18.60 23.00 -4.43
CA GLN A 305 -19.82 23.27 -3.66
C GLN A 305 -20.34 22.01 -2.94
N PHE A 306 -20.28 20.85 -3.60
CA PHE A 306 -20.66 19.59 -2.99
C PHE A 306 -19.72 19.19 -1.84
N LEU A 307 -18.40 19.34 -2.03
CA LEU A 307 -17.41 19.10 -0.98
C LEU A 307 -17.64 20.01 0.23
N GLU A 308 -17.91 21.31 0.00
CA GLU A 308 -18.24 22.25 1.07
C GLU A 308 -19.50 21.84 1.84
N TRP A 309 -20.56 21.48 1.11
CA TRP A 309 -21.81 21.00 1.71
C TRP A 309 -21.59 19.73 2.56
N ALA A 310 -20.65 18.87 2.20
CA ALA A 310 -20.41 17.60 2.89
C ALA A 310 -19.59 17.72 4.19
N LYS A 311 -18.96 18.87 4.47
CA LYS A 311 -18.00 19.05 5.59
C LYS A 311 -18.56 18.75 6.97
N ASP A 312 -19.85 18.94 7.17
CA ASP A 312 -20.54 18.72 8.45
C ASP A 312 -21.55 17.56 8.37
N THR A 313 -21.24 16.56 7.53
CA THR A 313 -21.94 15.27 7.50
C THR A 313 -21.19 14.21 8.31
N TYR A 314 -21.86 13.11 8.67
CA TYR A 314 -21.25 11.99 9.38
C TYR A 314 -20.64 10.97 8.41
N SER A 315 -19.37 10.61 8.62
CA SER A 315 -18.60 9.71 7.74
C SER A 315 -18.64 10.12 6.26
N PRO A 316 -18.26 11.37 5.92
CA PRO A 316 -18.31 11.88 4.53
C PRO A 316 -17.51 11.04 3.54
N ASP A 317 -16.45 10.38 4.01
CA ASP A 317 -15.65 9.44 3.24
C ASP A 317 -16.44 8.23 2.72
N GLU A 318 -17.60 7.90 3.31
CA GLU A 318 -18.47 6.79 2.87
C GLU A 318 -19.62 7.24 1.94
N HIS A 319 -19.68 8.51 1.52
CA HIS A 319 -20.69 8.96 0.53
C HIS A 319 -20.20 10.01 -0.46
N VAL A 320 -19.19 10.82 -0.13
CA VAL A 320 -18.68 11.88 -1.02
C VAL A 320 -18.08 11.28 -2.28
N TRP A 321 -17.18 10.31 -2.16
CA TRP A 321 -16.55 9.69 -3.32
C TRP A 321 -17.56 8.95 -4.19
N ALA A 322 -18.39 8.12 -3.54
CA ALA A 322 -19.45 7.37 -4.18
C ALA A 322 -20.41 8.29 -4.95
N THR A 323 -20.71 9.49 -4.42
CA THR A 323 -21.60 10.46 -5.08
C THR A 323 -20.90 11.20 -6.22
N LEU A 324 -19.67 11.69 -6.01
CA LEU A 324 -18.88 12.35 -7.06
C LEU A 324 -18.70 11.44 -8.28
N ASN A 325 -18.49 10.13 -8.07
CA ASN A 325 -18.36 9.16 -9.16
C ASN A 325 -19.66 8.89 -9.96
N ARG A 326 -20.75 9.60 -9.63
CA ARG A 326 -22.08 9.48 -10.25
C ARG A 326 -22.60 10.82 -10.77
N MET A 327 -21.88 11.90 -10.51
CA MET A 327 -22.24 13.24 -10.95
C MET A 327 -21.93 13.40 -12.44
N PRO A 328 -22.88 13.90 -13.26
CA PRO A 328 -22.64 14.17 -14.67
C PRO A 328 -21.46 15.12 -14.87
N GLY A 329 -20.60 14.83 -15.84
CA GLY A 329 -19.43 15.66 -16.17
C GLY A 329 -18.16 15.34 -15.39
N VAL A 330 -18.25 14.55 -14.31
CA VAL A 330 -17.06 14.13 -13.55
C VAL A 330 -16.24 13.11 -14.37
N PRO A 331 -14.92 13.33 -14.58
CA PRO A 331 -14.09 12.40 -15.35
C PRO A 331 -14.04 10.99 -14.77
N GLY A 332 -14.25 9.99 -15.62
CA GLY A 332 -14.25 8.58 -15.25
C GLY A 332 -15.46 8.13 -14.42
N ALA A 333 -16.43 9.02 -14.17
CA ALA A 333 -17.68 8.70 -13.49
C ALA A 333 -18.59 7.82 -14.34
N VAL A 334 -19.53 7.15 -13.68
CA VAL A 334 -20.54 6.30 -14.30
C VAL A 334 -21.94 6.89 -14.09
N PRO A 335 -22.91 6.65 -14.99
CA PRO A 335 -24.25 7.23 -14.86
C PRO A 335 -24.94 6.86 -13.55
N HIS A 336 -25.76 7.75 -13.00
CA HIS A 336 -26.46 7.52 -11.72
C HIS A 336 -27.43 6.32 -11.70
N ASN A 337 -27.77 5.74 -12.86
CA ASN A 337 -28.74 4.65 -12.97
C ASN A 337 -28.29 3.40 -12.18
N ASP A 338 -29.24 2.70 -11.57
CA ASP A 338 -28.97 1.53 -10.71
C ASP A 338 -28.21 0.40 -11.40
N LYS A 339 -28.30 0.30 -12.73
CA LYS A 339 -27.54 -0.69 -13.51
C LYS A 339 -26.03 -0.53 -13.40
N TYR A 340 -25.55 0.62 -12.93
CA TYR A 340 -24.14 0.91 -12.71
C TYR A 340 -23.75 0.82 -11.23
N GLN A 341 -24.61 0.32 -10.34
CA GLN A 341 -24.22 0.13 -8.94
C GLN A 341 -23.06 -0.86 -8.84
N LEU A 342 -22.13 -0.56 -7.95
CA LEU A 342 -20.95 -1.37 -7.72
C LEU A 342 -20.81 -1.57 -6.21
N SER A 343 -20.96 -2.81 -5.75
CA SER A 343 -20.71 -3.19 -4.37
C SER A 343 -19.21 -3.25 -4.07
N ASP A 344 -18.85 -3.35 -2.79
CA ASP A 344 -17.47 -3.55 -2.33
C ASP A 344 -16.82 -4.79 -2.95
N MET A 345 -17.57 -5.89 -3.09
CA MET A 345 -17.09 -7.13 -3.70
C MET A 345 -16.87 -7.02 -5.22
N LEU A 346 -17.54 -6.09 -5.91
CA LEU A 346 -17.35 -5.87 -7.35
C LEU A 346 -16.35 -4.75 -7.66
N ALA A 347 -16.19 -3.79 -6.76
CA ALA A 347 -15.20 -2.73 -6.91
C ALA A 347 -13.76 -3.27 -6.81
N LEU A 348 -12.81 -2.64 -7.49
CA LEU A 348 -11.40 -3.03 -7.46
C LEU A 348 -10.61 -2.61 -6.20
N PRO A 349 -10.84 -1.44 -5.56
CA PRO A 349 -9.87 -0.88 -4.61
C PRO A 349 -9.55 -1.76 -3.42
N ARG A 350 -10.58 -2.34 -2.78
CA ARG A 350 -10.43 -2.95 -1.45
C ARG A 350 -11.29 -4.19 -1.25
N LEU A 351 -10.64 -5.27 -0.87
CA LEU A 351 -11.30 -6.43 -0.27
C LEU A 351 -11.41 -6.24 1.24
N VAL A 352 -12.62 -6.37 1.78
CA VAL A 352 -12.91 -6.27 3.22
C VAL A 352 -13.87 -7.40 3.60
N LYS A 353 -13.62 -8.08 4.72
CA LYS A 353 -14.60 -9.00 5.31
C LYS A 353 -15.29 -8.35 6.51
N TRP A 354 -16.61 -8.28 6.45
CA TRP A 354 -17.49 -7.89 7.54
C TRP A 354 -18.06 -9.11 8.26
N GLN A 355 -17.90 -9.15 9.58
CA GLN A 355 -18.26 -10.27 10.47
C GLN A 355 -19.67 -10.81 10.24
N TYR A 356 -20.64 -9.91 10.04
CA TYR A 356 -22.06 -10.24 9.90
C TYR A 356 -22.45 -10.76 8.52
N LEU A 357 -21.53 -10.80 7.55
CA LEU A 357 -21.71 -11.37 6.22
C LEU A 357 -20.82 -12.60 5.97
N GLU A 358 -19.97 -12.95 6.93
CA GLU A 358 -19.13 -14.15 6.84
C GLU A 358 -19.99 -15.42 6.93
N GLY A 359 -19.62 -16.44 6.17
CA GLY A 359 -20.31 -17.72 6.20
C GLY A 359 -19.82 -18.68 5.12
N ASP A 360 -20.58 -19.73 4.85
CA ASP A 360 -20.25 -20.70 3.80
C ASP A 360 -20.57 -20.12 2.42
N PRO A 361 -19.56 -19.87 1.53
CA PRO A 361 -19.83 -19.32 0.21
C PRO A 361 -20.70 -20.24 -0.67
N SER A 362 -20.67 -21.55 -0.43
CA SER A 362 -21.55 -22.50 -1.13
C SER A 362 -23.02 -22.35 -0.72
N LYS A 363 -23.30 -21.63 0.36
CA LYS A 363 -24.64 -21.33 0.90
C LYS A 363 -25.02 -19.85 0.78
N GLY A 364 -24.29 -19.08 -0.03
CA GLY A 364 -24.66 -17.69 -0.36
C GLY A 364 -23.95 -16.61 0.46
N ALA A 365 -22.99 -16.94 1.32
CA ALA A 365 -22.13 -15.93 1.91
C ALA A 365 -21.17 -15.35 0.84
N PRO A 366 -20.89 -14.04 0.83
CA PRO A 366 -19.92 -13.45 -0.11
C PRO A 366 -18.48 -13.95 0.11
N TYR A 367 -18.16 -14.40 1.33
CA TYR A 367 -16.81 -14.84 1.69
C TYR A 367 -16.79 -15.77 2.92
N PRO A 368 -15.74 -16.63 3.02
CA PRO A 368 -15.59 -17.55 4.15
C PRO A 368 -15.33 -16.81 5.47
N PRO A 369 -15.52 -17.46 6.62
CA PRO A 369 -15.21 -16.90 7.93
C PRO A 369 -13.77 -16.37 8.03
N CYS A 370 -13.60 -15.32 8.83
CA CYS A 370 -12.30 -14.76 9.17
C CYS A 370 -11.47 -15.80 9.93
N THR A 371 -10.19 -15.95 9.57
CA THR A 371 -9.26 -16.84 10.29
C THR A 371 -8.38 -16.11 11.30
N GLY A 372 -8.45 -14.77 11.33
CA GLY A 372 -7.81 -13.92 12.33
C GLY A 372 -8.79 -13.48 13.42
N ARG A 373 -8.92 -12.16 13.65
CA ARG A 373 -9.83 -11.59 14.67
C ARG A 373 -10.66 -10.44 14.12
N HIS A 374 -11.86 -10.23 14.65
CA HIS A 374 -12.67 -9.07 14.31
C HIS A 374 -12.34 -7.86 15.19
N GLN A 375 -12.26 -6.69 14.58
CA GLN A 375 -12.21 -5.40 15.28
C GLN A 375 -13.22 -4.45 14.67
N ARG A 376 -14.23 -4.04 15.47
CA ARG A 376 -15.35 -3.22 15.01
C ARG A 376 -16.05 -3.84 13.78
N ALA A 377 -16.37 -5.14 13.88
CA ALA A 377 -16.97 -5.96 12.83
C ALA A 377 -16.16 -6.16 11.54
N VAL A 378 -14.92 -5.64 11.43
CA VAL A 378 -14.03 -5.89 10.28
C VAL A 378 -13.03 -6.98 10.64
N CYS A 379 -12.86 -7.98 9.77
CA CYS A 379 -11.83 -9.00 9.90
C CYS A 379 -10.43 -8.37 9.79
N ILE A 380 -9.60 -8.63 10.79
CA ILE A 380 -8.15 -8.54 10.67
C ILE A 380 -7.68 -9.91 10.22
N TYR A 381 -7.23 -10.00 8.98
CA TYR A 381 -6.95 -11.26 8.30
C TYR A 381 -5.90 -12.11 9.02
N GLY A 382 -6.20 -13.41 9.10
CA GLY A 382 -5.25 -14.43 9.51
C GLY A 382 -4.61 -15.11 8.31
N VAL A 383 -3.60 -15.94 8.56
CA VAL A 383 -2.85 -16.66 7.53
C VAL A 383 -3.73 -17.62 6.73
N GLY A 384 -4.79 -18.15 7.34
CA GLY A 384 -5.77 -19.02 6.68
C GLY A 384 -6.69 -18.30 5.69
N ASP A 385 -6.74 -16.97 5.70
CA ASP A 385 -7.53 -16.18 4.74
C ASP A 385 -6.83 -16.06 3.37
N LEU A 386 -5.50 -16.24 3.32
CA LEU A 386 -4.69 -15.98 2.13
C LEU A 386 -5.09 -16.77 0.88
N PRO A 387 -5.36 -18.10 0.93
CA PRO A 387 -5.70 -18.87 -0.28
C PRO A 387 -6.99 -18.37 -0.95
N TRP A 388 -7.97 -17.94 -0.16
CA TRP A 388 -9.20 -17.37 -0.69
C TRP A 388 -8.98 -15.93 -1.15
N MET A 389 -8.28 -15.12 -0.36
CA MET A 389 -8.00 -13.71 -0.64
C MET A 389 -7.25 -13.51 -1.96
N LEU A 390 -6.20 -14.30 -2.22
CA LEU A 390 -5.38 -14.17 -3.42
C LEU A 390 -6.13 -14.48 -4.73
N ARG A 391 -7.28 -15.18 -4.64
CA ARG A 391 -8.17 -15.46 -5.78
C ARG A 391 -9.13 -14.31 -6.11
N GLN A 392 -9.22 -13.30 -5.25
CA GLN A 392 -10.12 -12.16 -5.47
C GLN A 392 -9.48 -11.15 -6.45
N HIS A 393 -10.30 -10.41 -7.19
CA HIS A 393 -9.81 -9.44 -8.19
C HIS A 393 -9.35 -8.11 -7.57
N HIS A 394 -9.64 -7.86 -6.30
CA HIS A 394 -9.25 -6.62 -5.64
C HIS A 394 -7.74 -6.41 -5.65
N LEU A 395 -7.35 -5.14 -5.55
CA LEU A 395 -5.95 -4.73 -5.63
C LEU A 395 -5.27 -4.81 -4.26
N LEU A 396 -5.96 -4.36 -3.23
CA LEU A 396 -5.52 -4.37 -1.84
C LEU A 396 -6.62 -4.96 -0.95
N ALA A 397 -6.24 -5.38 0.27
CA ALA A 397 -7.18 -5.88 1.27
C ALA A 397 -7.02 -5.15 2.62
N ASN A 398 -8.11 -5.10 3.40
CA ASN A 398 -8.18 -4.49 4.74
C ASN A 398 -8.93 -5.45 5.70
N LYS A 399 -8.41 -5.78 6.89
CA LYS A 399 -7.26 -5.19 7.62
C LYS A 399 -6.16 -6.21 7.87
N PHE A 400 -4.93 -5.71 8.01
CA PHE A 400 -3.79 -6.47 8.50
C PHE A 400 -3.22 -5.83 9.76
N ASP A 401 -2.81 -6.68 10.69
CA ASP A 401 -2.15 -6.26 11.92
C ASP A 401 -1.08 -7.30 12.28
N PRO A 402 0.21 -6.93 12.31
CA PRO A 402 1.26 -7.84 12.71
C PRO A 402 1.05 -8.40 14.13
N GLN A 403 0.32 -7.69 15.00
CA GLN A 403 -0.02 -8.19 16.34
C GLN A 403 -1.15 -9.23 16.35
N VAL A 404 -1.83 -9.44 15.22
CA VAL A 404 -2.85 -10.48 15.05
C VAL A 404 -2.26 -11.69 14.37
N ASP A 405 -1.68 -11.47 13.19
CA ASP A 405 -1.15 -12.54 12.39
C ASP A 405 -0.03 -12.00 11.50
N ASP A 406 1.22 -12.23 11.92
CA ASP A 406 2.37 -11.85 11.11
C ASP A 406 2.59 -12.75 9.92
N ALA A 407 2.23 -14.03 10.08
CA ALA A 407 2.38 -15.05 9.06
C ALA A 407 1.60 -14.66 7.81
N ALA A 408 0.39 -14.11 7.98
CA ALA A 408 -0.43 -13.57 6.90
C ALA A 408 0.34 -12.53 6.08
N ILE A 409 0.93 -11.53 6.76
CA ILE A 409 1.65 -10.43 6.10
C ILE A 409 2.96 -10.94 5.50
N GLN A 410 3.72 -11.77 6.23
CA GLN A 410 4.98 -12.35 5.76
C GLN A 410 4.77 -13.19 4.48
N CYS A 411 3.75 -14.04 4.46
CA CYS A 411 3.49 -14.90 3.31
C CYS A 411 2.96 -14.11 2.12
N LEU A 412 2.16 -13.08 2.34
CA LEU A 412 1.71 -12.18 1.29
C LEU A 412 2.88 -11.38 0.68
N GLU A 413 3.79 -10.87 1.51
CA GLU A 413 5.02 -10.20 1.08
C GLU A 413 5.91 -11.11 0.22
N GLN A 414 6.16 -12.33 0.68
CA GLN A 414 6.98 -13.29 -0.05
C GLN A 414 6.33 -13.69 -1.37
N HIS A 415 5.02 -13.95 -1.36
CA HIS A 415 4.26 -14.31 -2.55
C HIS A 415 4.30 -13.22 -3.61
N LEU A 416 4.01 -11.97 -3.22
CA LEU A 416 3.99 -10.85 -4.16
C LEU A 416 5.40 -10.49 -4.64
N ARG A 417 6.41 -10.54 -3.76
CA ARG A 417 7.81 -10.31 -4.16
C ARG A 417 8.27 -11.37 -5.17
N HIS A 418 8.02 -12.65 -4.89
CA HIS A 418 8.36 -13.73 -5.81
C HIS A 418 7.64 -13.57 -7.16
N SER A 419 6.33 -13.30 -7.12
CA SER A 419 5.52 -13.08 -8.32
C SER A 419 6.04 -11.94 -9.18
N ALA A 420 6.41 -10.82 -8.57
CA ALA A 420 6.96 -9.67 -9.27
C ALA A 420 8.33 -9.97 -9.92
N LEU A 421 9.20 -10.73 -9.24
CA LEU A 421 10.54 -11.03 -9.72
C LEU A 421 10.58 -12.15 -10.76
N TYR A 422 9.66 -13.12 -10.71
CA TYR A 422 9.73 -14.33 -11.53
C TYR A 422 8.52 -14.54 -12.46
N GLY A 423 7.51 -13.68 -12.36
CA GLY A 423 6.31 -13.73 -13.21
C GLY A 423 5.31 -14.83 -12.84
N HIS A 424 5.49 -15.52 -11.71
CA HIS A 424 4.58 -16.54 -11.20
C HIS A 424 4.58 -16.59 -9.66
N GLY A 425 3.43 -16.97 -9.10
CA GLY A 425 3.24 -17.16 -7.66
C GLY A 425 4.15 -18.24 -7.05
N LEU A 426 4.28 -18.21 -5.71
CA LEU A 426 4.97 -19.22 -4.91
C LEU A 426 4.37 -20.63 -4.99
#